data_AF-A0A6A6HRY4-F1
#
_entry.id   AF-A0A6A6HRY4-F1
#
_cell.length_a   1.000
_cell.length_b   1.000
_cell.length_c   1.000
_cell.angle_alpha   90.00
_cell.angle_beta   90.00
_cell.angle_gamma   90.00
#
_symmetry.space_group_name_H-M   'P 1'
#
loop_
_entity.id
_entity.type
_entity.pdbx_description
1 polymer ?
#
loop_
_entity_poly.entity_id
_entity_poly.type
_entity_poly.pdbx_seq_one_letter_code
_entity_poly.pdbx_strand_id
1 'polypeptide(L)'
;MATMRNRHIDGNMHPSPIINLPSELFLQILENISDIGYLWATVRLVSKSFKIHTERVFQSSHLPTLSISLSLPRYDPATGTLRYRGYVPQTEVTLRYASLDQGNRRVVMATSTMAPNGESMADLKAAGVLSVQRLEEATIWVWFGRNRGKGVGMENLGNIRWDDEQKIWFWGVEWKKLVKAYFEAKGSKRRSQRNLVRRARHGGP
;
A
#
# COMPACT_ATOMS: atom_id res chain seq x y z
N MET A 1 -53.01 -8.29 -32.16
CA MET A 1 -51.73 -7.57 -32.33
C MET A 1 -51.77 -6.33 -31.43
N ALA A 2 -51.10 -6.37 -30.28
CA ALA A 2 -51.11 -5.29 -29.29
C ALA A 2 -49.84 -4.45 -29.41
N THR A 3 -49.99 -3.19 -29.77
CA THR A 3 -48.90 -2.24 -29.95
C THR A 3 -48.44 -1.71 -28.58
N MET A 4 -47.32 -2.23 -28.07
CA MET A 4 -46.65 -1.70 -26.88
C MET A 4 -46.09 -0.30 -27.20
N ARG A 5 -46.71 0.75 -26.63
CA ARG A 5 -46.16 2.11 -26.62
C ARG A 5 -45.02 2.19 -25.60
N ASN A 6 -43.79 2.31 -26.09
CA ASN A 6 -42.63 2.73 -25.31
C ASN A 6 -42.90 4.13 -24.75
N ARG A 7 -43.13 4.24 -23.44
CA ARG A 7 -43.12 5.54 -22.76
C ARG A 7 -41.66 5.98 -22.65
N HIS A 8 -41.28 6.93 -23.48
CA HIS A 8 -40.07 7.71 -23.30
C HIS A 8 -40.25 8.47 -21.99
N ILE A 9 -39.55 8.04 -20.94
CA ILE A 9 -39.43 8.82 -19.71
C ILE A 9 -38.37 9.88 -20.03
N ASP A 10 -38.82 11.03 -20.52
CA ASP A 10 -38.04 12.26 -20.54
C ASP A 10 -37.90 12.74 -19.09
N GLY A 11 -37.10 11.99 -18.32
CA GLY A 11 -36.71 12.37 -16.99
C GLY A 11 -35.82 13.59 -17.13
N ASN A 12 -36.37 14.77 -16.82
CA ASN A 12 -35.61 15.96 -16.48
C ASN A 12 -34.60 15.58 -15.39
N MET A 13 -33.40 15.13 -15.82
CA MET A 13 -32.24 15.02 -14.96
C MET A 13 -31.88 16.45 -14.63
N HIS A 14 -32.48 17.00 -13.58
CA HIS A 14 -31.95 18.17 -12.91
C HIS A 14 -30.46 17.88 -12.71
N PRO A 15 -29.54 18.72 -13.23
CA PRO A 15 -28.13 18.51 -13.03
C PRO A 15 -27.92 18.37 -11.53
N SER A 16 -27.47 17.20 -11.10
CA SER A 16 -27.22 16.95 -9.68
C SER A 16 -26.41 18.11 -9.16
N PRO A 17 -26.83 18.79 -8.07
CA PRO A 17 -26.16 19.94 -7.51
C PRO A 17 -24.88 19.50 -6.79
N ILE A 18 -24.09 18.60 -7.39
CA ILE A 18 -22.73 18.28 -7.01
C ILE A 18 -21.88 19.49 -7.42
N ILE A 19 -22.16 20.56 -6.69
CA ILE A 19 -21.36 21.67 -6.23
C ILE A 19 -20.17 21.98 -7.15
N ASN A 20 -20.30 23.09 -7.91
CA ASN A 20 -19.19 23.80 -8.54
C ASN A 20 -18.27 24.41 -7.44
N LEU A 21 -17.72 23.56 -6.56
CA LEU A 21 -16.65 23.98 -5.68
C LEU A 21 -15.37 24.13 -6.51
N PRO A 22 -14.58 25.19 -6.27
CA PRO A 22 -13.20 25.25 -6.72
C PRO A 22 -12.43 23.98 -6.36
N SER A 23 -11.52 23.54 -7.23
CA SER A 23 -10.74 22.31 -7.03
C SER A 23 -9.95 22.32 -5.72
N GLU A 24 -9.51 23.50 -5.27
CA GLU A 24 -8.78 23.71 -4.02
C GLU A 24 -9.63 23.33 -2.81
N LEU A 25 -10.91 23.72 -2.78
CA LEU A 25 -11.82 23.36 -1.70
C LEU A 25 -12.10 21.86 -1.70
N PHE A 26 -12.23 21.25 -2.89
CA PHE A 26 -12.34 19.80 -2.99
C PHE A 26 -11.13 19.08 -2.39
N LEU A 27 -9.91 19.52 -2.73
CA LEU A 27 -8.69 18.91 -2.18
C LEU A 27 -8.63 19.04 -0.66
N GLN A 28 -8.94 20.23 -0.12
CA GLN A 28 -8.99 20.45 1.33
C GLN A 28 -10.01 19.55 2.03
N ILE A 29 -11.21 19.37 1.46
CA ILE A 29 -12.22 18.47 2.02
C ILE A 29 -11.69 17.03 2.04
N LEU A 30 -11.10 16.57 0.93
CA LEU A 30 -10.58 15.21 0.82
C LEU A 30 -9.38 14.96 1.75
N GLU A 31 -8.50 15.95 1.95
CA GLU A 31 -7.35 15.86 2.86
C GLU A 31 -7.76 15.71 4.33
N ASN A 32 -8.93 16.24 4.70
CA ASN A 32 -9.47 16.11 6.05
C ASN A 32 -10.17 14.77 6.33
N ILE A 33 -10.36 13.92 5.31
CA ILE A 33 -10.93 12.58 5.50
C ILE A 33 -9.87 11.64 6.09
N SER A 34 -10.01 11.32 7.38
CA SER A 34 -9.04 10.46 8.09
C SER A 34 -9.02 9.00 7.64
N ASP A 35 -10.14 8.49 7.11
CA ASP A 35 -10.21 7.11 6.60
C ASP A 35 -9.72 7.05 5.15
N ILE A 36 -8.41 6.85 5.01
CA ILE A 36 -7.71 6.68 3.73
C ILE A 36 -8.30 5.52 2.91
N GLY A 37 -8.83 4.48 3.57
CA GLY A 37 -9.46 3.34 2.90
C GLY A 37 -10.80 3.70 2.27
N TYR A 38 -11.62 4.47 2.98
CA TYR A 38 -12.86 5.03 2.44
C TYR A 38 -12.58 5.97 1.26
N LEU A 39 -11.57 6.83 1.38
CA LEU A 39 -11.16 7.74 0.32
C LEU A 39 -10.81 6.96 -0.97
N TRP A 40 -9.99 5.91 -0.87
CA TRP A 40 -9.58 5.11 -2.02
C TRP A 40 -10.68 4.20 -2.60
N ALA A 41 -11.41 3.49 -1.74
CA ALA A 41 -12.31 2.43 -2.15
C ALA A 41 -13.74 2.93 -2.45
N THR A 42 -14.11 4.11 -1.96
CA THR A 42 -15.47 4.66 -2.11
C THR A 42 -15.45 5.99 -2.82
N VAL A 43 -14.82 7.02 -2.24
CA VAL A 43 -14.87 8.39 -2.77
C VAL A 43 -14.28 8.47 -4.17
N ARG A 44 -13.13 7.84 -4.39
CA ARG A 44 -12.46 7.76 -5.71
C ARG A 44 -13.35 7.21 -6.83
N LEU A 45 -14.33 6.38 -6.51
CA LEU A 45 -15.18 5.70 -7.51
C LEU A 45 -16.46 6.49 -7.86
N VAL A 46 -16.73 7.60 -7.17
CA VAL A 46 -17.96 8.39 -7.35
C VAL A 46 -18.03 9.04 -8.73
N SER A 47 -16.94 9.67 -9.18
CA SER A 47 -16.87 10.30 -10.51
C SER A 47 -15.43 10.43 -11.00
N LYS A 48 -15.25 10.81 -12.27
CA LYS A 48 -13.92 11.10 -12.84
C LYS A 48 -13.21 12.24 -12.10
N SER A 49 -13.95 13.27 -11.68
CA SER A 49 -13.39 14.41 -10.93
C SER A 49 -12.91 13.97 -9.54
N PHE A 50 -13.75 13.26 -8.79
CA PHE A 50 -13.38 12.69 -7.49
C PHE A 50 -12.17 11.76 -7.59
N LYS A 51 -12.09 10.96 -8.66
CA LYS A 51 -10.94 10.12 -8.93
C LYS A 51 -9.65 10.95 -9.05
N ILE A 52 -9.66 12.00 -9.86
CA ILE A 52 -8.49 12.86 -10.07
C ILE A 52 -8.06 13.53 -8.76
N HIS A 53 -9.00 14.12 -8.03
CA HIS A 53 -8.69 14.83 -6.78
C HIS A 53 -8.21 13.86 -5.69
N THR A 54 -8.86 12.70 -5.55
CA THR A 54 -8.41 11.66 -4.63
C THR A 54 -7.00 11.18 -4.98
N GLU A 55 -6.72 10.89 -6.25
CA GLU A 55 -5.39 10.46 -6.66
C GLU A 55 -4.33 11.53 -6.41
N ARG A 56 -4.67 12.81 -6.55
CA ARG A 56 -3.79 13.94 -6.21
C ARG A 56 -3.49 14.00 -4.70
N VAL A 57 -4.52 13.87 -3.85
CA VAL A 57 -4.35 13.81 -2.39
C VAL A 57 -3.50 12.61 -1.96
N PHE A 58 -3.66 11.46 -2.64
CA PHE A 58 -2.78 10.32 -2.38
C PHE A 58 -1.33 10.65 -2.68
N GLN A 59 -1.05 11.27 -3.84
CA GLN A 59 0.30 11.65 -4.24
C GLN A 59 0.94 12.67 -3.29
N SER A 60 0.21 13.72 -2.90
CA SER A 60 0.75 14.80 -2.08
C SER A 60 0.82 14.45 -0.59
N SER A 61 -0.15 13.71 -0.07
CA SER A 61 -0.37 13.62 1.38
C SER A 61 -0.22 12.20 1.93
N HIS A 62 -0.61 11.16 1.18
CA HIS A 62 -0.61 9.79 1.70
C HIS A 62 0.63 8.98 1.30
N LEU A 63 1.08 9.04 0.04
CA LEU A 63 2.28 8.34 -0.42
C LEU A 63 3.54 8.73 0.36
N PRO A 64 3.77 9.99 0.76
CA PRO A 64 4.90 10.35 1.63
C PRO A 64 4.88 9.65 2.99
N THR A 65 3.71 9.23 3.46
CA THR A 65 3.55 8.50 4.72
C THR A 65 3.61 6.98 4.55
N LEU A 66 3.74 6.50 3.30
CA LEU A 66 3.88 5.07 3.00
C LEU A 66 5.23 4.59 3.51
N SER A 67 5.21 3.44 4.18
CA SER A 67 6.41 2.73 4.59
C SER A 67 6.23 1.24 4.35
N ILE A 68 7.33 0.58 4.02
CA ILE A 68 7.36 -0.86 3.86
C ILE A 68 8.49 -1.44 4.71
N SER A 69 8.31 -2.68 5.13
CA SER A 69 9.32 -3.45 5.81
C SER A 69 9.42 -4.81 5.17
N LEU A 70 10.63 -5.19 4.81
CA LEU A 70 10.95 -6.51 4.29
C LEU A 70 11.34 -7.38 5.46
N SER A 71 10.54 -8.42 5.72
CA SER A 71 10.88 -9.43 6.73
C SER A 71 11.75 -10.49 6.07
N LEU A 72 13.06 -10.46 6.36
CA LEU A 72 14.01 -11.32 5.67
C LEU A 72 13.78 -12.78 6.05
N PRO A 73 13.73 -13.69 5.06
CA PRO A 73 13.70 -15.11 5.33
C PRO A 73 14.97 -15.51 6.11
N ARG A 74 14.79 -16.21 7.25
CA ARG A 74 15.91 -16.82 7.99
C ARG A 74 16.07 -18.26 7.51
N TYR A 75 17.21 -18.53 6.88
CA TYR A 75 17.61 -19.89 6.50
C TYR A 75 18.39 -20.55 7.64
N ASP A 76 18.18 -21.85 7.83
CA ASP A 76 19.00 -22.66 8.72
C ASP A 76 20.37 -22.88 8.08
N PRO A 77 21.47 -22.43 8.71
CA PRO A 77 22.80 -22.56 8.14
C PRO A 77 23.26 -24.01 7.95
N ALA A 78 22.72 -24.97 8.70
CA ALA A 78 23.11 -26.38 8.59
C ALA A 78 22.41 -27.09 7.41
N THR A 79 21.17 -26.71 7.12
CA THR A 79 20.32 -27.43 6.15
C THR A 79 19.99 -26.60 4.90
N GLY A 80 20.26 -25.29 4.91
CA GLY A 80 19.85 -24.37 3.85
C GLY A 80 18.34 -24.18 3.75
N THR A 81 17.55 -24.74 4.67
CA THR A 81 16.09 -24.70 4.63
C THR A 81 15.54 -23.42 5.28
N LEU A 82 14.40 -22.94 4.80
CA LEU A 82 13.78 -21.74 5.33
C LEU A 82 13.19 -22.01 6.72
N ARG A 83 13.81 -21.47 7.77
CA ARG A 83 13.47 -21.72 9.18
C ARG A 83 12.27 -20.91 9.66
N TYR A 84 12.10 -19.70 9.16
CA TYR A 84 10.96 -18.83 9.53
C TYR A 84 10.40 -18.15 8.27
N ARG A 85 9.14 -18.44 7.96
CA ARG A 85 8.33 -17.70 6.95
C ARG A 85 7.72 -16.41 7.50
N GLY A 86 7.88 -16.14 8.81
CA GLY A 86 7.22 -15.06 9.52
C GLY A 86 8.14 -13.89 9.89
N TYR A 87 7.51 -12.79 10.32
CA TYR A 87 8.13 -11.57 10.85
C TYR A 87 9.08 -11.88 12.02
N VAL A 88 10.32 -11.39 11.93
CA VAL A 88 11.30 -11.45 13.03
C VAL A 88 11.82 -10.04 13.32
N PRO A 89 11.51 -9.48 14.50
CA PRO A 89 11.97 -8.16 14.91
C PRO A 89 13.49 -8.01 14.76
N GLN A 90 13.95 -6.82 14.38
CA GLN A 90 15.37 -6.46 14.20
C GLN A 90 16.08 -7.11 13.00
N THR A 91 15.43 -8.01 12.25
CA THR A 91 15.96 -8.55 10.98
C THR A 91 15.19 -8.05 9.77
N GLU A 92 14.89 -6.76 9.79
CA GLU A 92 14.03 -6.13 8.81
C GLU A 92 14.69 -4.94 8.19
N VAL A 93 14.47 -4.82 6.89
CA VAL A 93 14.85 -3.65 6.12
C VAL A 93 13.60 -2.81 5.93
N THR A 94 13.58 -1.63 6.54
CA THR A 94 12.50 -0.66 6.33
C THR A 94 12.86 0.27 5.18
N LEU A 95 11.97 0.39 4.20
CA LEU A 95 12.06 1.38 3.15
C LEU A 95 10.97 2.43 3.37
N ARG A 96 11.32 3.69 3.16
CA ARG A 96 10.42 4.84 3.28
C ARG A 96 10.29 5.52 1.94
N TYR A 97 9.21 6.28 1.77
CA TYR A 97 9.02 7.11 0.60
C TYR A 97 10.27 7.98 0.34
N ALA A 98 10.79 7.91 -0.87
CA ALA A 98 11.87 8.76 -1.34
C ALA A 98 11.35 9.76 -2.38
N SER A 99 10.63 9.26 -3.39
CA SER A 99 10.12 10.11 -4.48
C SER A 99 9.01 9.43 -5.29
N LEU A 100 8.44 10.20 -6.21
CA LEU A 100 7.69 9.71 -7.36
C LEU A 100 8.58 9.78 -8.61
N ASP A 101 8.40 8.82 -9.51
CA ASP A 101 9.11 8.81 -10.79
C ASP A 101 8.69 9.95 -11.74
N GLN A 102 9.46 10.15 -12.81
CA GLN A 102 9.11 11.06 -13.89
C GLN A 102 7.83 10.57 -14.57
N GLY A 103 6.69 11.15 -14.18
CA GLY A 103 5.36 10.73 -14.63
C GLY A 103 4.39 10.37 -13.50
N ASN A 104 4.82 10.41 -12.23
CA ASN A 104 3.99 10.17 -11.05
C ASN A 104 3.24 8.82 -11.09
N ARG A 105 3.84 7.81 -11.73
CA ARG A 105 3.26 6.47 -11.92
C ARG A 105 3.84 5.49 -10.92
N ARG A 106 5.13 5.62 -10.60
CA ARG A 106 5.81 4.74 -9.65
C ARG A 106 6.19 5.52 -8.40
N VAL A 107 5.97 4.89 -7.26
CA VAL A 107 6.56 5.32 -6.00
C VAL A 107 7.91 4.64 -5.85
N VAL A 108 8.92 5.43 -5.49
CA VAL A 108 10.26 4.96 -5.16
C VAL A 108 10.42 5.05 -3.66
N MET A 109 10.80 3.93 -3.05
CA MET A 109 11.08 3.83 -1.64
C MET A 109 12.55 3.49 -1.45
N ALA A 110 13.16 3.98 -0.39
CA ALA A 110 14.58 3.81 -0.13
C ALA A 110 14.84 3.40 1.32
N THR A 111 15.91 2.64 1.54
CA THR A 111 16.45 2.41 2.88
C THR A 111 17.20 3.65 3.38
N SER A 112 17.37 3.74 4.70
CA SER A 112 18.42 4.56 5.30
C SER A 112 19.80 3.97 4.95
N THR A 113 20.86 4.77 5.01
CA THR A 113 22.25 4.30 4.90
C THR A 113 22.64 3.40 6.08
N MET A 114 22.02 3.62 7.23
CA MET A 114 22.23 2.88 8.47
C MET A 114 20.99 2.10 8.87
N ALA A 115 21.19 0.84 9.26
CA ALA A 115 20.17 0.02 9.88
C ALA A 115 19.90 0.48 11.34
N PRO A 116 18.75 0.11 11.93
CA PRO A 116 18.42 0.49 13.31
C PRO A 116 19.43 0.01 14.37
N ASN A 117 20.19 -1.04 14.07
CA ASN A 117 21.24 -1.58 14.93
C ASN A 117 22.59 -0.87 14.76
N GLY A 118 22.70 0.13 13.87
CA GLY A 118 23.93 0.87 13.61
C GLY A 118 24.85 0.24 12.56
N GLU A 119 24.47 -0.87 11.93
CA GLU A 119 25.24 -1.43 10.79
C GLU A 119 24.92 -0.65 9.51
N SER A 120 25.91 -0.48 8.63
CA SER A 120 25.68 0.18 7.34
C SER A 120 25.02 -0.78 6.35
N MET A 121 24.17 -0.25 5.47
CA MET A 121 23.55 -1.05 4.39
C MET A 121 24.59 -1.62 3.43
N ALA A 122 25.71 -0.91 3.25
CA ALA A 122 26.83 -1.36 2.42
C ALA A 122 27.49 -2.61 3.02
N ASP A 123 27.78 -2.61 4.32
CA ASP A 123 28.39 -3.74 5.03
C ASP A 123 27.45 -4.94 5.02
N LEU A 124 26.17 -4.71 5.28
CA LEU A 124 25.13 -5.74 5.21
C LEU A 124 25.00 -6.38 3.82
N LYS A 125 25.16 -5.60 2.76
CA LYS A 125 25.21 -6.11 1.38
C LYS A 125 26.50 -6.88 1.12
N ALA A 126 27.65 -6.34 1.51
CA ALA A 126 28.96 -6.96 1.31
C ALA A 126 29.08 -8.30 2.05
N ALA A 127 28.51 -8.41 3.24
CA ALA A 127 28.42 -9.65 4.01
C ALA A 127 27.40 -10.66 3.46
N GLY A 128 26.68 -10.34 2.37
CA GLY A 128 25.64 -11.20 1.79
C GLY A 128 24.36 -11.33 2.63
N VAL A 129 24.23 -10.56 3.72
CA VAL A 129 23.04 -10.57 4.57
C VAL A 129 21.83 -10.02 3.81
N LEU A 130 22.03 -8.94 3.05
CA LEU A 130 21.03 -8.30 2.21
C LEU A 130 21.32 -8.55 0.72
N SER A 131 21.25 -9.81 0.27
CA SER A 131 21.31 -10.09 -1.17
C SER A 131 19.99 -9.72 -1.87
N VAL A 132 20.06 -9.40 -3.17
CA VAL A 132 18.87 -9.10 -4.00
C VAL A 132 17.83 -10.22 -3.87
N GLN A 133 18.27 -11.46 -4.04
CA GLN A 133 17.41 -12.64 -3.95
C GLN A 133 16.64 -12.71 -2.62
N ARG A 134 17.33 -12.48 -1.48
CA ARG A 134 16.68 -12.52 -0.16
C ARG A 134 15.67 -11.39 0.01
N LEU A 135 15.93 -10.23 -0.56
CA LEU A 135 15.01 -9.10 -0.54
C LEU A 135 13.78 -9.35 -1.42
N GLU A 136 13.95 -10.04 -2.56
CA GLU A 136 12.85 -10.41 -3.46
C GLU A 136 11.95 -11.51 -2.88
N GLU A 137 12.54 -12.47 -2.17
CA GLU A 137 11.82 -13.55 -1.47
C GLU A 137 11.14 -13.08 -0.17
N ALA A 138 11.50 -11.89 0.34
CA ALA A 138 10.98 -11.38 1.60
C ALA A 138 9.48 -11.03 1.50
N THR A 139 8.73 -11.38 2.56
CA THR A 139 7.35 -10.89 2.70
C THR A 139 7.37 -9.40 3.01
N ILE A 140 6.56 -8.63 2.29
CA ILE A 140 6.47 -7.18 2.47
C ILE A 140 5.36 -6.85 3.46
N TRP A 141 5.71 -6.15 4.53
CA TRP A 141 4.75 -5.52 5.42
C TRP A 141 4.58 -4.05 5.02
N VAL A 142 3.37 -3.66 4.61
CA VAL A 142 3.08 -2.30 4.11
C VAL A 142 2.16 -1.57 5.08
N TRP A 143 2.40 -0.29 5.33
CA TRP A 143 1.51 0.57 6.10
C TRP A 143 1.59 2.05 5.69
N PHE A 144 0.53 2.80 6.03
CA PHE A 144 0.48 4.26 5.93
C PHE A 144 0.59 4.90 7.31
N GLY A 145 1.29 6.03 7.40
CA GLY A 145 1.46 6.80 8.63
C GLY A 145 2.45 6.17 9.60
N ARG A 146 2.36 6.59 10.87
CA ARG A 146 3.32 6.19 11.92
C ARG A 146 3.02 4.83 12.57
N ASN A 147 1.79 4.33 12.43
CA ASN A 147 1.35 3.13 13.15
C ASN A 147 1.58 1.86 12.33
N ARG A 148 2.77 1.28 12.50
CA ARG A 148 3.18 0.02 11.88
C ARG A 148 2.23 -1.15 12.15
N GLY A 149 1.61 -1.20 13.34
CA GLY A 149 0.69 -2.28 13.74
C GLY A 149 -0.58 -2.36 12.88
N LYS A 150 -0.92 -1.29 12.16
CA LYS A 150 -2.06 -1.24 11.22
C LYS A 150 -1.70 -1.70 9.80
N GLY A 151 -0.49 -2.21 9.60
CA GLY A 151 -0.05 -2.72 8.31
C GLY A 151 -0.68 -4.05 7.91
N VAL A 152 -0.31 -4.48 6.71
CA VAL A 152 -0.73 -5.76 6.13
C VAL A 152 0.45 -6.39 5.38
N GLY A 153 0.55 -7.71 5.46
CA GLY A 153 1.51 -8.49 4.70
C GLY A 153 1.02 -8.65 3.25
N MET A 154 1.91 -8.52 2.30
CA MET A 154 1.63 -8.62 0.86
C MET A 154 2.82 -9.27 0.14
N GLU A 155 2.53 -9.81 -1.04
CA GLU A 155 3.56 -10.23 -1.98
C GLU A 155 4.33 -9.01 -2.52
N ASN A 156 5.55 -9.25 -2.98
CA ASN A 156 6.37 -8.22 -3.58
C ASN A 156 5.82 -7.84 -4.97
N LEU A 157 5.39 -6.58 -5.12
CA LEU A 157 4.82 -6.05 -6.36
C LEU A 157 5.80 -5.18 -7.16
N GLY A 158 7.00 -4.95 -6.64
CA GLY A 158 7.95 -3.98 -7.18
C GLY A 158 9.33 -4.59 -7.42
N ASN A 159 10.21 -3.75 -7.96
CA ASN A 159 11.58 -4.14 -8.27
C ASN A 159 12.51 -3.56 -7.21
N ILE A 160 13.36 -4.41 -6.64
CA ILE A 160 14.40 -4.02 -5.69
C ILE A 160 15.70 -3.81 -6.46
N ARG A 161 16.38 -2.69 -6.23
CA ARG A 161 17.67 -2.38 -6.86
C ARG A 161 18.61 -1.75 -5.85
N TRP A 162 19.90 -2.03 -6.00
CA TRP A 162 20.94 -1.37 -5.24
C TRP A 162 21.35 -0.07 -5.92
N ASP A 163 21.62 0.96 -5.12
CA ASP A 163 22.29 2.17 -5.56
C ASP A 163 23.75 2.15 -5.08
N ASP A 164 24.68 2.01 -6.01
CA ASP A 164 26.11 1.98 -5.71
C ASP A 164 26.68 3.34 -5.29
N GLU A 165 26.05 4.45 -5.66
CA GLU A 165 26.50 5.79 -5.30
C GLU A 165 26.04 6.14 -3.88
N GLN A 166 24.74 5.95 -3.61
CA GLN A 166 24.15 6.28 -2.30
C GLN A 166 24.32 5.16 -1.27
N LYS A 167 24.75 3.97 -1.70
CA LYS A 167 24.89 2.77 -0.86
C LYS A 167 23.59 2.39 -0.11
N ILE A 168 22.46 2.44 -0.83
CA ILE A 168 21.13 2.12 -0.30
C ILE A 168 20.36 1.20 -1.25
N TRP A 169 19.32 0.56 -0.72
CA TRP A 169 18.36 -0.21 -1.51
C TRP A 169 17.18 0.67 -1.91
N PHE A 170 16.79 0.61 -3.18
CA PHE A 170 15.54 1.15 -3.68
C PHE A 170 14.52 0.05 -3.96
N TRP A 171 13.26 0.38 -3.76
CA TRP A 171 12.13 -0.39 -4.23
C TRP A 171 11.19 0.51 -5.02
N GLY A 172 10.95 0.14 -6.28
CA GLY A 172 10.10 0.91 -7.20
C GLY A 172 8.88 0.12 -7.65
N VAL A 173 7.68 0.65 -7.40
CA VAL A 173 6.40 0.00 -7.77
C VAL A 173 5.39 0.99 -8.32
N GLU A 174 4.49 0.54 -9.20
CA GLU A 174 3.35 1.34 -9.64
C GLU A 174 2.41 1.60 -8.46
N TRP A 175 2.32 2.85 -8.02
CA TRP A 175 1.71 3.17 -6.73
C TRP A 175 0.21 2.85 -6.70
N LYS A 176 -0.51 3.00 -7.82
CA LYS A 176 -1.95 2.68 -7.89
C LYS A 176 -2.21 1.19 -7.67
N LYS A 177 -1.34 0.32 -8.24
CA LYS A 177 -1.41 -1.13 -8.03
C LYS A 177 -1.11 -1.46 -6.57
N LEU A 178 -0.10 -0.83 -5.98
CA LEU A 178 0.23 -1.01 -4.57
C LEU A 178 -0.94 -0.61 -3.65
N VAL A 179 -1.49 0.59 -3.82
CA VAL A 179 -2.59 1.09 -2.97
C VAL A 179 -3.83 0.20 -3.09
N LYS A 180 -4.18 -0.23 -4.31
CA LYS A 180 -5.27 -1.17 -4.55
C LYS A 180 -5.03 -2.49 -3.81
N ALA A 181 -3.89 -3.13 -4.03
CA ALA A 181 -3.54 -4.39 -3.37
C ALA A 181 -3.54 -4.26 -1.83
N TYR A 182 -3.08 -3.12 -1.30
CA TYR A 182 -3.03 -2.86 0.14
C TYR A 182 -4.43 -2.85 0.75
N PHE A 183 -5.37 -2.13 0.14
CA PHE A 183 -6.74 -2.06 0.66
C PHE A 183 -7.54 -3.35 0.43
N GLU A 184 -7.26 -4.09 -0.65
CA GLU A 184 -7.82 -5.43 -0.87
C GLU A 184 -7.34 -6.41 0.21
N ALA A 185 -6.03 -6.46 0.48
CA ALA A 185 -5.46 -7.30 1.54
C ALA A 185 -6.02 -6.93 2.92
N LYS A 186 -6.15 -5.63 3.22
CA LYS A 186 -6.73 -5.12 4.47
C LYS A 186 -8.20 -5.51 4.62
N GLY A 187 -8.98 -5.42 3.54
CA GLY A 187 -10.38 -5.85 3.50
C GLY A 187 -10.55 -7.35 3.75
N SER A 188 -9.71 -8.17 3.11
CA SER A 188 -9.69 -9.63 3.31
C SER A 188 -9.32 -10.01 4.75
N LYS A 189 -8.29 -9.39 5.35
CA LYS A 189 -7.93 -9.60 6.76
C LYS A 189 -9.09 -9.31 7.72
N ARG A 190 -9.79 -8.19 7.51
CA ARG A 190 -10.98 -7.81 8.33
C ARG A 190 -12.11 -8.84 8.21
N ARG A 191 -12.37 -9.35 7.00
CA ARG A 191 -13.39 -10.40 6.78
C ARG A 191 -13.03 -11.70 7.49
N SER A 192 -11.80 -12.17 7.36
CA SER A 192 -11.33 -13.38 8.03
C SER A 192 -11.41 -13.27 9.55
N GLN A 193 -11.01 -12.14 10.14
CA GLN A 193 -11.14 -11.89 11.58
C GLN A 193 -12.60 -11.90 12.05
N ARG A 194 -13.50 -11.25 11.31
CA ARG A 194 -14.94 -11.27 11.63
C ARG A 194 -15.52 -12.68 11.60
N ASN A 195 -15.12 -13.49 10.62
CA ASN A 195 -15.56 -14.88 10.51
C ASN A 195 -15.04 -15.74 11.68
N LEU A 196 -13.79 -15.54 12.09
CA LEU A 196 -13.21 -16.23 13.25
C LEU A 196 -13.98 -15.90 14.54
N VAL A 197 -14.27 -14.62 14.78
CA VAL A 197 -15.03 -14.19 15.96
C VAL A 197 -16.47 -14.73 15.93
N ARG A 198 -17.13 -14.76 14.77
CA ARG A 198 -18.47 -15.35 14.62
C ARG A 198 -18.46 -16.85 14.95
N ARG A 199 -17.46 -17.59 14.46
CA ARG A 199 -17.30 -19.02 14.78
C ARG A 199 -17.07 -19.25 16.27
N ALA A 200 -16.21 -18.44 16.91
CA ALA A 200 -15.98 -18.53 18.34
C ALA A 200 -17.22 -18.24 19.20
N ARG A 201 -18.14 -17.39 18.72
CA ARG A 201 -19.40 -17.07 19.41
C ARG A 201 -20.52 -18.09 19.23
N HIS A 202 -20.49 -18.87 18.16
CA HIS A 202 -21.54 -19.85 17.83
C HIS A 202 -21.07 -21.31 17.99
N GLY A 203 -19.81 -21.54 18.38
CA GLY A 203 -19.22 -22.86 18.58
C GLY A 203 -18.80 -23.14 20.03
N GLY A 204 -19.40 -22.47 21.01
CA GLY A 204 -19.33 -22.91 22.41
C GLY A 204 -20.26 -24.11 22.64
N PRO A 205 -19.89 -25.07 23.51
CA PRO A 205 -20.58 -26.36 23.69
C PRO A 205 -22.06 -26.24 24.03
#